data_AF-A0A2C9LF62-F1
#
_entry.id   AF-A0A2C9LF62-F1
#
_cell.length_a   1.000
_cell.length_b   1.000
_cell.length_c   1.000
_cell.angle_alpha   90.00
_cell.angle_beta   90.00
_cell.angle_gamma   90.00
#
_symmetry.space_group_name_H-M   'P 1'
#
loop_
_entity.id
_entity.type
_entity.pdbx_description
1 polymer ?
#
loop_
_entity_poly.entity_id
_entity_poly.type
_entity_poly.pdbx_seq_one_letter_code
_entity_poly.pdbx_strand_id
1 'polypeptide(L)'
;MAAGWVYPIGTLLKNNYIEITECNALVKAVASAFGHMCLPGSLTSLYNQYGNNPTSVCELCTGQNEEFCSTSDTFAGYDGAFRCVAEGIGQLAFVRHDIFDIIQSLVNNSEVSSISVDPASYQLLCPDGKTAAVTDYASCNWGQVTSNVILTSAVREPDIVKSYKDFLFTVQQLFGRGGRLSSSFQIFNSESSYPVDVFKRVFTRKNLMFSDTTQSLIDIVDTETYYSWVGKCLQVILIF
;
A
#
# COMPACT_ATOMS: atom_id res chain seq x y z
N MET A 1 -0.20 0.13 3.42
CA MET A 1 -0.36 0.56 4.84
C MET A 1 0.20 1.96 5.10
N ALA A 2 1.46 2.27 4.78
CA ALA A 2 2.04 3.57 5.12
C ALA A 2 1.30 4.79 4.51
N ALA A 3 1.21 4.86 3.17
CA ALA A 3 0.51 5.97 2.51
C ALA A 3 -1.02 5.91 2.66
N GLY A 4 -1.60 4.71 2.76
CA GLY A 4 -3.05 4.51 2.82
C GLY A 4 -3.69 4.63 4.22
N TRP A 5 -2.89 4.70 5.29
CA TRP A 5 -3.40 4.76 6.66
C TRP A 5 -2.48 5.54 7.59
N VAL A 6 -1.24 5.08 7.81
CA VAL A 6 -0.37 5.59 8.87
C VAL A 6 -0.10 7.09 8.75
N TYR A 7 0.36 7.56 7.58
CA TYR A 7 0.67 8.97 7.35
C TYR A 7 -0.57 9.89 7.36
N PRO A 8 -1.62 9.62 6.57
CA PRO A 8 -2.78 10.49 6.55
C PRO A 8 -3.52 10.52 7.89
N ILE A 9 -3.80 9.37 8.49
CA ILE A 9 -4.48 9.31 9.78
C ILE A 9 -3.62 9.92 10.89
N GLY A 10 -2.31 9.62 10.90
CA GLY A 10 -1.38 10.25 11.84
C GLY A 10 -1.37 11.78 11.75
N THR A 11 -1.42 12.33 10.54
CA THR A 11 -1.49 13.78 10.31
C THR A 11 -2.82 14.36 10.78
N LEU A 12 -3.94 13.67 10.52
CA LEU A 12 -5.26 14.11 10.97
C LEU A 12 -5.37 14.15 12.50
N LEU A 13 -4.84 13.12 13.17
CA LEU A 13 -4.78 13.07 14.64
C LEU A 13 -3.88 14.18 15.20
N LYS A 14 -2.66 14.33 14.66
CA LYS A 14 -1.70 15.33 15.11
C LYS A 14 -2.24 16.76 15.00
N ASN A 15 -3.03 17.03 13.96
CA ASN A 15 -3.62 18.34 13.72
C ASN A 15 -5.00 18.52 14.38
N ASN A 16 -5.45 17.55 15.19
CA ASN A 16 -6.75 17.54 15.88
C ASN A 16 -7.97 17.61 14.94
N TYR A 17 -7.85 17.08 13.72
CA TYR A 17 -9.01 16.89 12.83
C TYR A 17 -9.86 15.67 13.21
N ILE A 18 -9.24 14.68 13.87
CA ILE A 18 -9.90 13.50 14.42
C ILE A 18 -9.47 13.37 15.87
N GLU A 19 -10.44 13.26 16.78
CA GLU A 19 -10.18 13.06 18.21
C GLU A 19 -10.48 11.62 18.61
N ILE A 20 -9.60 11.02 19.40
CA ILE A 20 -9.79 9.68 19.98
C ILE A 20 -10.28 9.86 21.41
N THR A 21 -11.56 9.62 21.62
CA THR A 21 -12.23 9.79 22.93
C THR A 21 -12.20 8.52 23.79
N GLU A 22 -12.08 7.36 23.15
CA GLU A 22 -12.08 6.05 23.79
C GLU A 22 -10.74 5.34 23.58
N CYS A 23 -10.23 4.65 24.60
CA CYS A 23 -9.03 3.83 24.46
C CYS A 23 -9.23 2.74 23.39
N ASN A 24 -8.20 2.46 22.59
CA ASN A 24 -8.22 1.45 21.53
C ASN A 24 -9.34 1.65 20.49
N ALA A 25 -9.81 2.88 20.32
CA ALA A 25 -10.90 3.21 19.39
C ALA A 25 -10.42 4.02 18.17
N LEU A 26 -9.15 3.92 17.79
CA LEU A 26 -8.59 4.64 16.65
C LEU A 26 -9.42 4.42 15.36
N VAL A 27 -9.65 3.16 14.99
CA VAL A 27 -10.40 2.82 13.78
C VAL A 27 -11.85 3.30 13.88
N LYS A 28 -12.46 3.21 15.06
CA LYS A 28 -13.82 3.70 15.32
C LYS A 28 -13.92 5.23 15.17
N ALA A 29 -12.96 5.98 15.71
CA ALA A 29 -12.90 7.44 15.60
C ALA A 29 -12.73 7.87 14.14
N VAL A 30 -11.83 7.22 13.41
CA VAL A 30 -11.61 7.48 11.97
C VAL A 30 -12.86 7.13 11.16
N ALA A 31 -13.48 5.97 11.41
CA ALA A 31 -14.71 5.56 10.75
C ALA A 31 -15.87 6.53 11.04
N SER A 32 -15.93 7.11 12.24
CA SER A 32 -16.92 8.14 12.57
C SER A 32 -16.69 9.45 11.80
N ALA A 33 -15.44 9.77 11.45
CA ALA A 33 -15.10 10.97 10.70
C ALA A 33 -15.33 10.81 9.19
N PHE A 34 -15.00 9.65 8.63
CA PHE A 34 -15.11 9.38 7.18
C PHE A 34 -16.43 8.69 6.77
N GLY A 35 -17.14 8.06 7.71
CA GLY A 35 -18.36 7.30 7.44
C GLY A 35 -18.09 5.94 6.80
N HIS A 36 -18.59 5.75 5.58
CA HIS A 36 -18.41 4.53 4.80
C HIS A 36 -17.03 4.52 4.16
N MET A 37 -16.30 3.42 4.33
CA MET A 37 -14.93 3.29 3.82
C MET A 37 -14.72 1.90 3.21
N CYS A 38 -13.62 1.76 2.47
CA CYS A 38 -13.03 0.45 2.23
C CYS A 38 -11.64 0.45 2.85
N LEU A 39 -11.50 -0.28 3.96
CA LEU A 39 -10.26 -0.46 4.71
C LEU A 39 -9.94 -1.96 4.80
N PRO A 40 -9.37 -2.53 3.73
CA PRO A 40 -9.14 -3.97 3.64
C PRO A 40 -8.27 -4.52 4.78
N GLY A 41 -8.70 -5.62 5.37
CA GLY A 41 -8.06 -6.28 6.51
C GLY A 41 -8.51 -5.76 7.87
N SER A 42 -9.22 -4.63 7.94
CA SER A 42 -9.56 -3.96 9.21
C SER A 42 -10.46 -4.75 10.14
N LEU A 43 -11.20 -5.75 9.65
CA LEU A 43 -12.04 -6.63 10.47
C LEU A 43 -11.33 -7.95 10.84
N THR A 44 -10.11 -8.19 10.36
CA THR A 44 -9.33 -9.38 10.72
C THR A 44 -8.86 -9.30 12.17
N SER A 45 -8.68 -10.44 12.83
CA SER A 45 -8.23 -10.51 14.23
C SER A 45 -6.89 -9.80 14.48
N LEU A 46 -6.04 -9.65 13.44
CA LEU A 46 -4.78 -8.93 13.53
C LEU A 46 -4.97 -7.42 13.79
N TYR A 47 -5.99 -6.81 13.15
CA TYR A 47 -6.26 -5.37 13.21
C TYR A 47 -7.54 -5.02 13.99
N ASN A 48 -8.31 -6.03 14.40
CA ASN A 48 -9.54 -5.91 15.19
C ASN A 48 -9.47 -6.82 16.42
N GLN A 49 -8.44 -6.65 17.23
CA GLN A 49 -8.14 -7.54 18.37
C GLN A 49 -9.29 -7.61 19.39
N TYR A 50 -10.06 -6.53 19.53
CA TYR A 50 -11.19 -6.43 20.45
C TYR A 50 -12.55 -6.66 19.79
N GLY A 51 -12.59 -6.90 18.47
CA GLY A 51 -13.83 -7.13 17.74
C GLY A 51 -14.79 -5.92 17.68
N ASN A 52 -14.28 -4.71 17.93
CA ASN A 52 -15.09 -3.49 18.09
C ASN A 52 -14.96 -2.49 16.92
N ASN A 53 -14.19 -2.81 15.87
CA ASN A 53 -14.16 -2.00 14.66
C ASN A 53 -15.57 -2.00 14.01
N PRO A 54 -16.12 -0.82 13.64
CA PRO A 54 -17.45 -0.73 13.04
C PRO A 54 -17.45 -1.35 11.65
N THR A 55 -18.58 -1.91 11.19
CA THR A 55 -18.69 -2.50 9.84
C THR A 55 -18.50 -1.49 8.71
N SER A 56 -18.76 -0.21 8.98
CA SER A 56 -18.65 0.88 8.00
C SER A 56 -17.28 1.00 7.34
N VAL A 57 -16.23 0.47 7.99
CA VAL A 57 -14.87 0.43 7.44
C VAL A 57 -14.73 -0.48 6.21
N CYS A 58 -15.71 -1.35 5.95
CA CYS A 58 -15.68 -2.31 4.84
C CYS A 58 -16.82 -2.09 3.83
N GLU A 59 -17.72 -1.14 4.06
CA GLU A 59 -18.95 -1.00 3.28
C GLU A 59 -18.73 -0.55 1.84
N LEU A 60 -17.62 0.12 1.55
CA LEU A 60 -17.25 0.47 0.16
C LEU A 60 -16.44 -0.63 -0.54
N CYS A 61 -16.03 -1.69 0.16
CA CYS A 61 -15.27 -2.77 -0.44
C CYS A 61 -16.15 -3.64 -1.35
N THR A 62 -15.54 -4.30 -2.34
CA THR A 62 -16.27 -4.99 -3.41
C THR A 62 -15.84 -6.43 -3.65
N GLY A 63 -14.88 -6.95 -2.89
CA GLY A 63 -14.51 -8.36 -2.90
C GLY A 63 -15.70 -9.26 -2.57
N GLN A 64 -15.66 -10.51 -3.04
CA GLN A 64 -16.73 -11.47 -2.80
C GLN A 64 -16.28 -12.57 -1.84
N ASN A 65 -17.21 -13.09 -1.04
CA ASN A 65 -16.95 -14.19 -0.09
C ASN A 65 -15.76 -13.86 0.84
N GLU A 66 -14.71 -14.69 0.83
CA GLU A 66 -13.50 -14.52 1.65
C GLU A 66 -12.61 -13.35 1.21
N GLU A 67 -12.83 -12.79 0.02
CA GLU A 67 -12.10 -11.62 -0.47
C GLU A 67 -12.68 -10.30 0.06
N PHE A 68 -13.97 -10.30 0.44
CA PHE A 68 -14.65 -9.09 0.91
C PHE A 68 -13.91 -8.48 2.10
N CYS A 69 -13.42 -7.25 1.91
CA CYS A 69 -12.66 -6.49 2.89
C CYS A 69 -11.44 -7.25 3.45
N SER A 70 -10.88 -8.21 2.72
CA SER A 70 -9.60 -8.85 3.05
C SER A 70 -8.47 -8.20 2.26
N THR A 71 -7.22 -8.57 2.52
CA THR A 71 -6.08 -8.06 1.73
C THR A 71 -6.13 -8.45 0.24
N SER A 72 -7.07 -9.32 -0.14
CA SER A 72 -7.35 -9.73 -1.51
C SER A 72 -8.58 -9.05 -2.10
N ASP A 73 -9.20 -8.09 -1.39
CA ASP A 73 -10.33 -7.32 -1.89
C ASP A 73 -9.96 -6.60 -3.20
N THR A 74 -10.94 -6.42 -4.09
CA THR A 74 -10.73 -5.70 -5.36
C THR A 74 -10.24 -4.26 -5.14
N PHE A 75 -10.59 -3.63 -4.02
CA PHE A 75 -10.13 -2.29 -3.66
C PHE A 75 -8.94 -2.28 -2.68
N ALA A 76 -8.30 -3.44 -2.45
CA ALA A 76 -7.05 -3.50 -1.70
C ALA A 76 -5.84 -2.99 -2.51
N GLY A 77 -4.84 -2.46 -1.79
CA GLY A 77 -3.66 -1.86 -2.41
C GLY A 77 -3.88 -0.43 -2.90
N TYR A 78 -2.84 0.18 -3.49
CA TYR A 78 -2.92 1.55 -3.97
C TYR A 78 -3.75 1.67 -5.25
N ASP A 79 -3.62 0.71 -6.15
CA ASP A 79 -4.40 0.60 -7.38
C ASP A 79 -5.88 0.33 -7.09
N GLY A 80 -6.18 -0.58 -6.16
CA GLY A 80 -7.54 -0.82 -5.70
C GLY A 80 -8.19 0.39 -5.03
N ALA A 81 -7.45 1.11 -4.18
CA ALA A 81 -7.95 2.33 -3.56
C ALA A 81 -8.23 3.45 -4.58
N PHE A 82 -7.36 3.63 -5.58
CA PHE A 82 -7.62 4.56 -6.68
C PHE A 82 -8.85 4.14 -7.49
N ARG A 83 -8.97 2.84 -7.79
CA ARG A 83 -10.11 2.27 -8.49
C ARG A 83 -11.44 2.52 -7.76
N CYS A 84 -11.46 2.43 -6.43
CA CYS A 84 -12.64 2.75 -5.63
C CYS A 84 -13.18 4.16 -5.90
N VAL A 85 -12.29 5.16 -6.02
CA VAL A 85 -12.68 6.54 -6.36
C VAL A 85 -13.03 6.68 -7.84
N ALA A 86 -12.24 6.05 -8.72
CA ALA A 86 -12.45 6.14 -10.15
C ALA A 86 -13.76 5.49 -10.62
N GLU A 87 -14.24 4.47 -9.92
CA GLU A 87 -15.57 3.85 -10.13
C GLU A 87 -16.71 4.63 -9.44
N GLY A 88 -16.40 5.73 -8.74
CA GLY A 88 -17.38 6.58 -8.06
C GLY A 88 -17.97 5.97 -6.78
N ILE A 89 -17.36 4.90 -6.25
CA ILE A 89 -17.78 4.26 -5.00
C ILE A 89 -17.29 5.08 -3.79
N GLY A 90 -16.05 5.56 -3.86
CA GLY A 90 -15.44 6.46 -2.87
C GLY A 90 -15.26 7.87 -3.41
N GLN A 91 -15.10 8.85 -2.49
CA GLN A 91 -14.85 10.25 -2.84
C GLN A 91 -13.38 10.66 -2.70
N LEU A 92 -12.60 9.89 -1.93
CA LEU A 92 -11.22 10.17 -1.61
C LEU A 92 -10.45 8.86 -1.45
N ALA A 93 -9.20 8.83 -1.92
CA ALA A 93 -8.28 7.72 -1.71
C ALA A 93 -6.92 8.24 -1.29
N PHE A 94 -6.31 7.56 -0.31
CA PHE A 94 -4.93 7.81 0.09
C PHE A 94 -3.99 6.87 -0.66
N VAL A 95 -3.26 7.42 -1.62
CA VAL A 95 -2.37 6.66 -2.53
C VAL A 95 -1.00 7.32 -2.64
N ARG A 96 -0.07 6.67 -3.36
CA ARG A 96 1.24 7.24 -3.66
C ARG A 96 1.17 8.18 -4.88
N HIS A 97 2.20 9.00 -5.05
CA HIS A 97 2.30 9.92 -6.19
C HIS A 97 2.43 9.21 -7.55
N ASP A 98 2.99 7.99 -7.59
CA ASP A 98 3.21 7.18 -8.79
C ASP A 98 1.97 6.38 -9.22
N ILE A 99 0.80 6.63 -8.60
CA ILE A 99 -0.42 5.86 -8.86
C ILE A 99 -0.85 5.91 -10.33
N PHE A 100 -0.71 7.06 -11.00
CA PHE A 100 -1.09 7.19 -12.41
C PHE A 100 -0.17 6.39 -13.34
N ASP A 101 1.13 6.32 -13.03
CA ASP A 101 2.07 5.47 -13.77
C ASP A 101 1.73 3.99 -13.60
N ILE A 102 1.37 3.58 -12.38
CA ILE A 102 0.92 2.22 -12.07
C ILE A 102 -0.34 1.90 -12.88
N ILE A 103 -1.40 2.72 -12.79
CA ILE A 103 -2.65 2.44 -13.49
C ILE A 103 -2.47 2.44 -15.01
N GLN A 104 -1.68 3.37 -15.57
CA GLN A 104 -1.40 3.39 -17.00
C GLN A 104 -0.72 2.11 -17.48
N SER A 105 0.19 1.54 -16.67
CA SER A 105 0.80 0.25 -16.99
C SER A 105 -0.21 -0.90 -17.01
N LEU A 106 -1.20 -0.90 -16.12
CA LEU A 106 -2.26 -1.91 -16.05
C LEU A 106 -3.25 -1.81 -17.22
N VAL A 107 -3.59 -0.58 -17.64
CA VAL A 107 -4.43 -0.35 -18.82
C VAL A 107 -3.74 -0.86 -20.08
N ASN A 108 -2.44 -0.58 -20.23
CA ASN A 108 -1.66 -1.07 -21.38
C ASN A 108 -1.60 -2.61 -21.42
N ASN A 109 -1.60 -3.26 -20.26
CA ASN A 109 -1.68 -4.72 -20.12
C ASN A 109 -3.12 -5.29 -20.24
N SER A 110 -4.11 -4.46 -20.58
CA SER A 110 -5.52 -4.83 -20.76
C SER A 110 -6.23 -5.37 -19.50
N GLU A 111 -5.69 -5.12 -18.29
CA GLU A 111 -6.30 -5.58 -17.04
C GLU A 111 -7.50 -4.72 -16.61
N VAL A 112 -7.53 -3.46 -17.04
CA VAL A 112 -8.51 -2.46 -16.58
C VAL A 112 -9.02 -1.68 -17.79
N SER A 113 -10.12 -2.13 -18.40
CA SER A 113 -10.68 -1.53 -19.61
C SER A 113 -11.71 -0.42 -19.36
N SER A 114 -12.14 -0.21 -18.11
CA SER A 114 -13.29 0.63 -17.76
C SER A 114 -12.98 1.87 -16.92
N ILE A 115 -11.73 2.10 -16.52
CA ILE A 115 -11.36 3.21 -15.63
C ILE A 115 -10.81 4.37 -16.47
N SER A 116 -11.37 5.58 -16.31
CA SER A 116 -10.77 6.79 -16.89
C SER A 116 -9.54 7.20 -16.07
N VAL A 117 -8.37 7.08 -16.71
CA VAL A 117 -7.06 7.35 -16.08
C VAL A 117 -6.58 8.77 -16.33
N ASP A 118 -7.41 9.65 -16.91
CA ASP A 118 -6.99 11.03 -17.19
C ASP A 118 -6.62 11.75 -15.88
N PRO A 119 -5.34 12.08 -15.64
CA PRO A 119 -4.92 12.72 -14.40
C PRO A 119 -5.57 14.10 -14.21
N ALA A 120 -6.03 14.75 -15.29
CA ALA A 120 -6.76 16.01 -15.22
C ALA A 120 -8.17 15.89 -14.61
N SER A 121 -8.70 14.66 -14.52
CA SER A 121 -10.00 14.39 -13.88
C SER A 121 -9.91 14.31 -12.35
N TYR A 122 -8.71 14.39 -11.79
CA TYR A 122 -8.45 14.23 -10.36
C TYR A 122 -7.67 15.42 -9.80
N GLN A 123 -7.78 15.62 -8.49
CA GLN A 123 -7.02 16.65 -7.76
C GLN A 123 -6.44 16.03 -6.48
N LEU A 124 -5.32 16.58 -6.03
CA LEU A 124 -4.76 16.27 -4.72
C LEU A 124 -5.46 17.11 -3.67
N LEU A 125 -5.74 16.52 -2.51
CA LEU A 125 -6.14 17.25 -1.31
C LEU A 125 -4.89 17.47 -0.44
N CYS A 126 -4.54 18.73 -0.18
CA CYS A 126 -3.39 19.09 0.62
C CYS A 126 -3.74 19.13 2.13
N PRO A 127 -2.76 18.96 3.03
CA PRO A 127 -3.02 19.02 4.47
C PRO A 127 -3.56 20.36 5.00
N ASP A 128 -3.41 21.45 4.22
CA ASP A 128 -3.96 22.78 4.53
C ASP A 128 -5.41 22.96 4.04
N GLY A 129 -6.03 21.90 3.49
CA GLY A 129 -7.40 21.90 2.99
C GLY A 129 -7.56 22.42 1.56
N LYS A 130 -6.49 22.88 0.91
CA LYS A 130 -6.53 23.28 -0.51
C LYS A 130 -6.48 22.05 -1.42
N THR A 131 -6.85 22.26 -2.68
CA THR A 131 -6.59 21.28 -3.73
C THR A 131 -5.44 21.74 -4.64
N ALA A 132 -4.74 20.76 -5.23
CA ALA A 132 -3.66 20.99 -6.19
C ALA A 132 -3.76 20.02 -7.37
N ALA A 133 -3.05 20.32 -8.46
CA ALA A 133 -2.95 19.38 -9.57
C ALA A 133 -2.17 18.13 -9.13
N VAL A 134 -2.48 16.99 -9.74
CA VAL A 134 -1.80 15.70 -9.48
C VAL A 134 -0.28 15.77 -9.69
N THR A 135 0.20 16.67 -10.54
CA THR A 135 1.63 16.92 -10.78
C THR A 135 2.33 17.63 -9.63
N ASP A 136 1.58 18.31 -8.74
CA ASP A 136 2.12 19.11 -7.65
C ASP A 136 2.32 18.31 -6.35
N TYR A 137 2.38 16.98 -6.45
CA TYR A 137 2.52 16.08 -5.29
C TYR A 137 3.73 16.40 -4.41
N ALA A 138 4.80 16.98 -4.97
CA ALA A 138 6.00 17.34 -4.21
C ALA A 138 5.73 18.43 -3.17
N SER A 139 4.86 19.39 -3.48
CA SER A 139 4.46 20.46 -2.55
C SER A 139 3.14 20.16 -1.83
N CYS A 140 2.27 19.33 -2.41
CA CYS A 140 1.00 18.91 -1.85
C CYS A 140 0.99 17.39 -1.56
N ASN A 141 1.45 17.00 -0.37
CA ASN A 141 1.42 15.61 0.09
C ASN A 141 1.19 15.52 1.61
N TRP A 142 0.76 14.33 2.05
CA TRP A 142 0.53 13.99 3.45
C TRP A 142 1.76 13.39 4.15
N GLY A 143 2.92 13.44 3.48
CA GLY A 143 4.19 12.96 4.00
C GLY A 143 4.98 12.12 2.98
N GLN A 144 6.26 11.95 3.29
CA GLN A 144 7.18 11.17 2.49
C GLN A 144 7.36 9.79 3.13
N VAL A 145 6.99 8.75 2.38
CA VAL A 145 7.11 7.36 2.83
C VAL A 145 8.42 6.77 2.32
N THR A 146 9.16 6.10 3.21
CA THR A 146 10.35 5.33 2.82
C THR A 146 9.99 4.06 2.07
N SER A 147 10.87 3.60 1.19
CA SER A 147 10.67 2.33 0.48
C SER A 147 10.50 1.14 1.44
N ASN A 148 9.88 0.07 0.94
CA ASN A 148 9.79 -1.19 1.67
C ASN A 148 11.22 -1.71 1.96
N VAL A 149 11.39 -2.34 3.12
CA VAL A 149 12.68 -2.88 3.57
C VAL A 149 12.53 -4.34 3.98
N ILE A 150 13.57 -5.12 3.74
CA ILE A 150 13.67 -6.52 4.19
C ILE A 150 14.24 -6.48 5.61
N LEU A 151 13.47 -6.98 6.57
CA LEU A 151 13.88 -7.05 7.97
C LEU A 151 14.35 -8.47 8.30
N THR A 152 15.34 -8.56 9.18
CA THR A 152 15.76 -9.81 9.79
C THR A 152 15.93 -9.62 11.30
N SER A 153 16.12 -10.72 12.02
CA SER A 153 16.26 -10.69 13.47
C SER A 153 17.50 -9.90 13.89
N ALA A 154 17.35 -9.01 14.88
CA ALA A 154 18.46 -8.22 15.42
C ALA A 154 19.53 -9.06 16.12
N VAL A 155 19.21 -10.29 16.55
CA VAL A 155 20.18 -11.21 17.17
C VAL A 155 20.90 -12.10 16.15
N ARG A 156 20.67 -11.90 14.85
CA ARG A 156 21.31 -12.71 13.80
C ARG A 156 22.77 -12.31 13.65
N GLU A 157 23.64 -13.30 13.51
CA GLU A 157 25.07 -13.06 13.30
C GLU A 157 25.34 -12.24 12.01
N PRO A 158 26.28 -11.28 12.04
CA PRO A 158 26.58 -10.42 10.89
C PRO A 158 26.90 -11.19 9.60
N ASP A 159 27.62 -12.31 9.70
CA ASP A 159 27.98 -13.13 8.54
C ASP A 159 26.76 -13.81 7.88
N ILE A 160 25.75 -14.18 8.68
CA ILE A 160 24.50 -14.72 8.17
C ILE A 160 23.69 -13.60 7.49
N VAL A 161 23.64 -12.41 8.09
CA VAL A 161 22.96 -11.25 7.47
C VAL A 161 23.62 -10.89 6.14
N LYS A 162 24.96 -10.91 6.08
CA LYS A 162 25.72 -10.74 4.84
C LYS A 162 25.34 -11.78 3.79
N SER A 163 25.24 -13.05 4.19
CA SER A 163 24.82 -14.14 3.28
C SER A 163 23.42 -13.91 2.70
N TYR A 164 22.49 -13.35 3.47
CA TYR A 164 21.16 -12.97 2.96
C TYR A 164 21.25 -11.84 1.92
N LYS A 165 22.05 -10.81 2.20
CA LYS A 165 22.27 -9.70 1.26
C LYS A 165 22.89 -10.21 -0.04
N ASP A 166 23.95 -11.01 0.04
CA ASP A 166 24.64 -11.59 -1.12
C ASP A 166 23.69 -12.45 -1.97
N PHE A 167 22.85 -13.27 -1.30
CA PHE A 167 21.81 -14.04 -1.98
C PHE A 167 20.82 -13.14 -2.71
N LEU A 168 20.28 -12.11 -2.05
CA LEU A 168 19.29 -11.20 -2.62
C LEU A 168 19.86 -10.40 -3.80
N PHE A 169 21.13 -9.96 -3.70
CA PHE A 169 21.80 -9.30 -4.82
C PHE A 169 22.02 -10.24 -6.00
N THR A 170 22.38 -11.49 -5.74
CA THR A 170 22.52 -12.50 -6.79
C THR A 170 21.18 -12.77 -7.48
N VAL A 171 20.10 -12.93 -6.70
CA VAL A 171 18.74 -13.11 -7.22
C VAL A 171 18.33 -11.92 -8.09
N GLN A 172 18.59 -10.69 -7.67
CA GLN A 172 18.32 -9.51 -8.47
C GLN A 172 19.13 -9.46 -9.77
N GLN A 173 20.43 -9.78 -9.74
CA GLN A 173 21.26 -9.76 -10.95
C GLN A 173 20.80 -10.79 -11.99
N LEU A 174 20.23 -11.91 -11.52
CA LEU A 174 19.70 -12.95 -12.39
C LEU A 174 18.26 -12.67 -12.83
N PHE A 175 17.38 -12.32 -11.91
CA PHE A 175 15.92 -12.32 -12.11
C PHE A 175 15.25 -10.95 -11.90
N GLY A 176 16.01 -9.92 -11.54
CA GLY A 176 15.54 -8.54 -11.42
C GLY A 176 15.23 -7.90 -12.77
N ARG A 177 14.86 -6.62 -12.75
CA ARG A 177 14.60 -5.85 -13.98
C ARG A 177 15.90 -5.73 -14.80
N GLY A 178 15.90 -6.31 -16.01
CA GLY A 178 17.11 -6.39 -16.84
C GLY A 178 18.13 -7.45 -16.41
N GLY A 179 17.73 -8.39 -15.54
CA GLY A 179 18.58 -9.50 -15.11
C GLY A 179 18.86 -10.50 -16.23
N ARG A 180 19.94 -11.27 -16.09
CA ARG A 180 20.42 -12.22 -17.13
C ARG A 180 19.42 -13.32 -17.49
N LEU A 181 18.54 -13.68 -16.56
CA LEU A 181 17.55 -14.75 -16.66
C LEU A 181 16.13 -14.21 -16.45
N SER A 182 15.90 -12.91 -16.66
CA SER A 182 14.59 -12.27 -16.46
C SER A 182 13.50 -12.81 -17.39
N SER A 183 13.86 -13.47 -18.49
CA SER A 183 12.93 -14.15 -19.40
C SER A 183 12.40 -15.47 -18.83
N SER A 184 13.12 -16.09 -17.88
CA SER A 184 12.69 -17.33 -17.23
C SER A 184 11.90 -17.06 -15.96
N PHE A 185 12.29 -16.03 -15.20
CA PHE A 185 11.63 -15.65 -13.95
C PHE A 185 11.89 -14.17 -13.63
N GLN A 186 10.86 -13.47 -13.16
CA GLN A 186 10.91 -12.06 -12.81
C GLN A 186 10.62 -11.89 -11.31
N ILE A 187 11.64 -11.62 -10.49
CA ILE A 187 11.49 -11.56 -9.02
C ILE A 187 10.63 -10.38 -8.53
N PHE A 188 10.56 -9.31 -9.33
CA PHE A 188 9.76 -8.12 -9.04
C PHE A 188 8.50 -8.03 -9.93
N ASN A 189 8.01 -9.16 -10.42
CA ASN A 189 6.75 -9.21 -11.14
C ASN A 189 5.96 -10.45 -10.72
N SER A 190 4.80 -10.23 -10.10
CA SER A 190 3.89 -11.30 -9.68
C SER A 190 2.65 -11.44 -10.58
N GLU A 191 2.54 -10.62 -11.62
CA GLU A 191 1.48 -10.67 -12.63
C GLU A 191 1.62 -11.97 -13.45
N SER A 192 0.99 -13.03 -12.96
CA SER A 192 0.99 -14.34 -13.60
C SER A 192 -0.38 -14.98 -13.46
N SER A 193 -1.07 -15.10 -14.60
CA SER A 193 -2.37 -15.75 -14.70
C SER A 193 -2.18 -17.26 -14.68
N TYR A 194 -2.27 -17.88 -13.50
CA TYR A 194 -2.38 -19.33 -13.39
C TYR A 194 -3.86 -19.72 -13.36
N PRO A 195 -4.31 -20.69 -14.19
CA PRO A 195 -5.64 -21.26 -14.02
C PRO A 195 -5.65 -22.03 -12.69
N VAL A 196 -6.36 -21.49 -11.70
CA VAL A 196 -6.36 -22.03 -10.32
C VAL A 196 -7.34 -23.18 -10.17
N ASP A 197 -8.30 -23.32 -11.08
CA ASP A 197 -9.28 -24.39 -11.09
C ASP A 197 -9.79 -24.76 -12.49
N VAL A 198 -10.58 -25.84 -12.54
CA VAL A 198 -11.27 -26.35 -13.76
C VAL A 198 -12.26 -25.31 -14.33
N PHE A 199 -12.65 -24.30 -13.55
CA PHE A 199 -13.54 -23.22 -13.95
C PHE A 199 -12.81 -21.98 -14.49
N LYS A 200 -11.47 -22.04 -14.66
CA LYS A 200 -10.65 -20.94 -15.14
C LYS A 200 -10.82 -19.66 -14.29
N ARG A 201 -11.01 -19.80 -12.98
CA ARG A 201 -10.90 -18.62 -12.10
C ARG A 201 -9.47 -18.12 -12.15
N VAL A 202 -9.30 -16.91 -12.68
CA VAL A 202 -8.02 -16.21 -12.70
C VAL A 202 -7.91 -15.46 -11.38
N PHE A 203 -7.06 -15.94 -10.48
CA PHE A 203 -6.69 -15.18 -9.29
C PHE A 203 -5.44 -14.39 -9.62
N THR A 204 -5.59 -13.10 -9.88
CA THR A 204 -4.44 -12.21 -10.02
C THR A 204 -4.04 -11.74 -8.63
N ARG A 205 -2.90 -12.21 -8.13
CA ARG A 205 -2.29 -11.66 -6.91
C ARG A 205 -1.14 -10.76 -7.31
N LYS A 206 -1.07 -9.58 -6.68
CA LYS A 206 -0.05 -8.56 -6.94
C LYS A 206 0.87 -8.42 -5.74
N ASN A 207 2.05 -7.85 -5.97
CA ASN A 207 3.07 -7.57 -4.95
C ASN A 207 3.48 -8.80 -4.12
N LEU A 208 3.61 -9.98 -4.74
CA LEU A 208 4.05 -11.19 -4.05
C LEU A 208 5.55 -11.13 -3.73
N MET A 209 5.90 -11.30 -2.45
CA MET A 209 7.25 -11.13 -1.87
C MET A 209 7.79 -9.70 -1.95
N PHE A 210 7.83 -9.11 -3.15
CA PHE A 210 8.23 -7.74 -3.42
C PHE A 210 7.10 -6.99 -4.13
N SER A 211 7.12 -5.65 -4.06
CA SER A 211 6.19 -4.88 -4.88
C SER A 211 6.55 -5.02 -6.36
N ASP A 212 5.53 -5.14 -7.22
CA ASP A 212 5.76 -5.24 -8.67
C ASP A 212 6.40 -3.97 -9.25
N THR A 213 6.30 -2.85 -8.52
CA THR A 213 6.94 -1.56 -8.87
C THR A 213 8.43 -1.49 -8.52
N THR A 214 8.98 -2.50 -7.85
CA THR A 214 10.38 -2.53 -7.42
C THR A 214 11.32 -2.52 -8.62
N GLN A 215 12.24 -1.56 -8.66
CA GLN A 215 13.28 -1.48 -9.70
C GLN A 215 14.54 -2.25 -9.30
N SER A 216 14.97 -2.04 -8.06
CA SER A 216 16.14 -2.70 -7.49
C SER A 216 16.09 -2.74 -5.96
N LEU A 217 16.88 -3.66 -5.40
CA LEU A 217 17.30 -3.78 -4.02
C LEU A 217 18.61 -3.01 -3.86
N ILE A 218 18.71 -2.28 -2.76
CA ILE A 218 19.85 -1.47 -2.38
C ILE A 218 20.28 -1.90 -0.99
N ASP A 219 21.60 -1.97 -0.75
CA ASP A 219 22.11 -2.27 0.58
C ASP A 219 21.97 -1.03 1.46
N ILE A 220 21.44 -1.21 2.65
CA ILE A 220 21.31 -0.14 3.63
C ILE A 220 22.46 -0.29 4.61
N VAL A 221 23.46 0.57 4.44
CA VAL A 221 24.73 0.52 5.20
C VAL A 221 24.64 1.33 6.50
N ASP A 222 23.88 2.43 6.48
CA ASP A 222 23.89 3.45 7.56
C ASP A 222 22.66 3.42 8.48
N THR A 223 21.75 2.45 8.32
CA THR A 223 20.58 2.32 9.22
C THR A 223 20.55 0.93 9.84
N GLU A 224 20.90 0.85 11.12
CA GLU A 224 20.92 -0.40 11.88
C GLU A 224 19.54 -0.81 12.41
N THR A 225 18.59 0.15 12.45
CA THR A 225 17.27 -0.07 13.04
C THR A 225 16.14 0.35 12.13
N TYR A 226 14.97 -0.26 12.34
CA TYR A 226 13.72 0.18 11.74
C TYR A 226 13.49 1.69 11.92
N TYR A 227 13.76 2.21 13.12
CA TYR A 227 13.57 3.61 13.48
C TYR A 227 14.46 4.57 12.70
N SER A 228 15.72 4.20 12.47
CA SER A 228 16.61 4.98 11.60
C SER A 228 16.17 4.93 10.13
N TRP A 229 15.60 3.80 9.68
CA TRP A 229 15.10 3.65 8.31
C TRP A 229 13.88 4.53 8.06
N VAL A 230 12.83 4.42 8.88
CA VAL A 230 11.57 5.17 8.66
C VAL A 230 11.67 6.66 8.96
N GLY A 231 12.76 7.09 9.60
CA GLY A 231 13.02 8.47 9.96
C GLY A 231 12.21 8.96 11.16
N LYS A 232 12.62 10.10 11.71
CA LYS A 232 12.02 10.69 12.93
C LYS A 232 10.56 11.10 12.76
N CYS A 233 10.13 11.45 11.54
CA CYS A 233 8.76 11.94 11.30
C CYS A 233 7.71 10.83 11.52
N LEU A 234 8.01 9.60 11.09
CA LEU A 234 7.11 8.46 11.30
C LEU A 234 7.13 7.96 12.75
N GLN A 235 8.25 8.09 13.46
CA GLN A 235 8.32 7.74 14.88
C GLN A 235 7.30 8.51 15.70
N VAL A 236 7.13 9.81 15.44
CA VAL A 236 6.14 10.64 16.15
C VAL A 236 4.70 10.19 15.89
N ILE A 237 4.43 9.60 14.72
CA ILE A 237 3.09 9.14 14.32
C ILE A 237 2.76 7.76 14.91
N LEU A 238 3.75 6.92 15.19
CA LEU A 238 3.57 5.54 15.68
C LEU A 238 3.61 5.40 17.21
N ILE A 239 3.77 6.48 17.98
CA ILE A 239 3.89 6.45 19.46
C ILE A 239 2.53 6.37 20.20
N PHE A 240 1.45 5.95 19.53
CA PHE A 240 0.11 5.83 20.15
C PHE A 240 -0.24 4.39 20.50
#